data_AF-A0A8W8MWT8-F1
#
_entry.id   AF-A0A8W8MWT8-F1
#
_cell.length_a   1.000
_cell.length_b   1.000
_cell.length_c   1.000
_cell.angle_alpha   90.00
_cell.angle_beta   90.00
_cell.angle_gamma   90.00
#
_symmetry.space_group_name_H-M   'P 1'
#
loop_
_entity.id
_entity.type
_entity.pdbx_description
1 polymer ?
#
loop_
_entity_poly.entity_id
_entity_poly.type
_entity_poly.pdbx_seq_one_letter_code
_entity_poly.pdbx_strand_id
1 'polypeptide(L)'
;MKFLKLLIFLSVRFINRATTQRYRQDTKSNIFIINCTETHVSSLLHCTALSRESKDVTFFFDNQKKRCRWNCLFQYDMDAVFPGWQCYEMEWKTNAALNKRPLVSSVYNNNTSNWSPDFATDGVISIQDVQIFHSHWEPTPWIMVDLVNMSKISFVRVFVRIDTGGKRFHDVIYEISNNTSTYEQFGFFRGPAVSGQVVEICCGSPDLGQYVRLRVTQGSDNSLNIAELEIFSV
;
A
#
# COMPACT_ATOMS: atom_id res chain seq x y z
N MET A 1 62.09 6.73 5.07
CA MET A 1 60.95 6.51 5.99
C MET A 1 59.68 7.04 5.34
N LYS A 2 58.93 6.14 4.69
CA LYS A 2 57.58 6.36 4.15
C LYS A 2 56.56 6.20 5.30
N PHE A 3 55.34 6.70 5.09
CA PHE A 3 54.09 6.50 5.86
C PHE A 3 53.56 7.76 6.57
N LEU A 4 53.03 8.70 5.78
CA LEU A 4 51.98 9.62 6.26
C LEU A 4 51.10 10.11 5.10
N LYS A 5 50.44 9.19 4.39
CA LYS A 5 49.38 9.48 3.42
C LYS A 5 48.42 8.30 3.32
N LEU A 6 47.66 8.02 4.37
CA LEU A 6 46.50 7.13 4.25
C LEU A 6 45.63 7.24 5.50
N LEU A 7 44.67 8.18 5.54
CA LEU A 7 43.53 8.12 6.49
C LEU A 7 42.48 9.23 6.25
N ILE A 8 42.15 9.57 5.00
CA ILE A 8 40.94 10.36 4.71
C ILE A 8 40.35 9.88 3.39
N PHE A 9 39.80 8.66 3.32
CA PHE A 9 38.98 8.24 2.16
C PHE A 9 38.01 7.07 2.43
N LEU A 10 37.65 6.78 3.70
CA LEU A 10 36.78 5.63 4.03
C LEU A 10 35.47 5.94 4.76
N SER A 11 35.17 7.20 5.11
CA SER A 11 33.93 7.50 5.86
C SER A 11 32.71 7.88 4.99
N VAL A 12 32.83 8.04 3.67
CA VAL A 12 31.69 8.46 2.82
C VAL A 12 30.93 7.28 2.19
N ARG A 13 31.44 6.04 2.27
CA ARG A 13 30.79 4.87 1.65
C ARG A 13 29.82 4.09 2.55
N PHE A 14 29.84 4.30 3.86
CA PHE A 14 29.00 3.53 4.79
C PHE A 14 27.65 4.16 5.13
N ILE A 15 27.47 5.47 4.92
CA ILE A 15 26.19 6.14 5.19
C ILE A 15 25.17 5.90 4.04
N ASN A 16 25.64 5.52 2.85
CA ASN A 16 24.81 5.37 1.65
C ASN A 16 24.07 4.04 1.51
N ARG A 17 24.36 3.02 2.32
CA ARG A 17 23.67 1.71 2.24
C ARG A 17 22.42 1.62 3.12
N ALA A 18 22.40 2.34 4.25
CA ALA A 18 21.31 2.25 5.21
C ALA A 18 20.04 3.01 4.78
N THR A 19 20.17 4.00 3.89
CA THR A 19 19.06 4.89 3.49
C THR A 19 18.29 4.40 2.27
N THR A 20 18.92 3.63 1.38
CA THR A 20 18.28 2.87 0.27
C THR A 20 17.75 1.50 0.71
N GLN A 21 18.15 1.00 1.89
CA GLN A 21 17.68 -0.27 2.46
C GLN A 21 16.17 -0.38 2.67
N ARG A 22 15.39 0.69 2.57
CA ARG A 22 13.93 0.61 2.70
C ARG A 22 13.21 0.31 1.38
N TYR A 23 13.87 0.44 0.23
CA TYR A 23 13.24 0.22 -1.07
C TYR A 23 14.07 -0.73 -1.92
N ARG A 24 13.37 -1.61 -2.63
CA ARG A 24 13.97 -2.54 -3.59
C ARG A 24 13.45 -2.24 -4.98
N GLN A 25 14.33 -2.35 -5.97
CA GLN A 25 13.88 -2.28 -7.37
C GLN A 25 12.94 -3.45 -7.64
N ASP A 26 11.73 -3.13 -8.10
CA ASP A 26 10.73 -4.10 -8.48
C ASP A 26 10.63 -4.21 -10.01
N THR A 27 10.38 -5.43 -10.47
CA THR A 27 10.27 -5.79 -11.88
C THR A 27 8.86 -6.21 -12.28
N LYS A 28 7.93 -6.34 -11.32
CA LYS A 28 6.57 -6.81 -11.57
C LYS A 28 5.55 -5.90 -10.88
N SER A 29 5.04 -4.92 -11.59
CA SER A 29 3.96 -4.09 -11.05
C SER A 29 2.71 -4.26 -11.90
N ASN A 30 1.70 -4.98 -11.39
CA ASN A 30 0.36 -5.07 -12.00
C ASN A 30 -0.43 -3.75 -11.81
N ILE A 31 0.27 -2.62 -11.89
CA ILE A 31 -0.23 -1.28 -11.63
C ILE A 31 0.16 -0.35 -12.77
N PHE A 32 -0.81 0.38 -13.29
CA PHE A 32 -0.68 1.47 -14.22
C PHE A 32 -0.64 2.81 -13.46
N ILE A 33 0.17 3.76 -13.93
CA ILE A 33 0.23 5.12 -13.35
C ILE A 33 -0.82 6.00 -14.02
N ILE A 34 -1.80 6.48 -13.26
CA ILE A 34 -2.74 7.50 -13.74
C ILE A 34 -2.08 8.88 -13.73
N ASN A 35 -1.45 9.23 -12.60
CA ASN A 35 -0.82 10.53 -12.40
C ASN A 35 0.30 10.40 -11.36
N CYS A 36 1.33 11.22 -11.45
CA CYS A 36 2.37 11.36 -10.44
C CYS A 36 2.85 12.80 -10.37
N THR A 37 3.41 13.17 -9.22
CA THR A 37 4.33 14.30 -9.18
C THR A 37 5.63 13.91 -9.89
N GLU A 38 6.05 14.67 -10.90
CA GLU A 38 7.30 14.43 -11.63
C GLU A 38 8.29 15.57 -11.39
N THR A 39 9.50 15.23 -10.96
CA THR A 39 10.53 16.21 -10.60
C THR A 39 11.91 15.78 -11.11
N HIS A 40 12.75 16.76 -11.44
CA HIS A 40 14.15 16.49 -11.73
C HIS A 40 14.92 16.25 -10.42
N VAL A 41 15.76 15.21 -10.40
CA VAL A 41 16.52 14.78 -9.22
C VAL A 41 17.97 14.51 -9.61
N SER A 42 18.91 14.72 -8.69
CA SER A 42 20.34 14.50 -8.97
C SER A 42 20.72 13.01 -9.00
N SER A 43 19.95 12.14 -8.34
CA SER A 43 20.26 10.72 -8.19
C SER A 43 19.04 9.92 -7.73
N LEU A 44 19.16 8.60 -7.76
CA LEU A 44 18.20 7.69 -7.13
C LEU A 44 18.00 8.01 -5.65
N LEU A 45 19.08 8.30 -4.91
CA LEU A 45 19.02 8.62 -3.48
C LEU A 45 18.16 9.86 -3.21
N HIS A 46 18.24 10.87 -4.08
CA HIS A 46 17.38 12.05 -3.99
C HIS A 46 15.92 11.68 -4.25
N CYS A 47 15.63 10.86 -5.27
CA CYS A 47 14.27 10.37 -5.51
C CYS A 47 13.72 9.57 -4.31
N THR A 48 14.51 8.66 -3.75
CA THR A 48 14.14 7.89 -2.56
C THR A 48 13.89 8.78 -1.34
N ALA A 49 14.64 9.88 -1.18
CA ALA A 49 14.39 10.83 -0.10
C ALA A 49 13.03 11.52 -0.25
N LEU A 50 12.69 11.98 -1.46
CA LEU A 50 11.37 12.56 -1.76
C LEU A 50 10.24 11.58 -1.45
N SER A 51 10.34 10.36 -1.97
CA SER A 51 9.34 9.30 -1.75
C SER A 51 9.17 8.92 -0.28
N ARG A 52 10.24 8.99 0.52
CA ARG A 52 10.16 8.75 1.96
C ARG A 52 9.44 9.87 2.69
N GLU A 53 9.71 11.12 2.31
CA GLU A 53 9.10 12.30 2.90
C GLU A 53 7.60 12.36 2.62
N SER A 54 7.19 12.00 1.40
CA SER A 54 5.80 11.87 0.98
C SER A 54 5.11 10.60 1.49
N LYS A 55 5.86 9.67 2.11
CA LYS A 55 5.38 8.35 2.54
C LYS A 55 4.86 7.47 1.39
N ASP A 56 5.46 7.59 0.21
CA ASP A 56 5.15 6.73 -0.93
C ASP A 56 5.66 5.30 -0.68
N VAL A 57 4.81 4.33 -0.97
CA VAL A 57 5.19 2.91 -1.01
C VAL A 57 5.97 2.62 -2.29
N THR A 58 5.51 3.18 -3.40
CA THR A 58 6.07 2.94 -4.74
C THR A 58 6.48 4.25 -5.40
N PHE A 59 7.66 4.26 -6.01
CA PHE A 59 8.14 5.39 -6.82
C PHE A 59 8.89 4.92 -8.07
N PHE A 60 9.07 5.82 -9.03
CA PHE A 60 9.77 5.51 -10.27
C PHE A 60 10.92 6.48 -10.52
N PHE A 61 12.04 5.94 -10.97
CA PHE A 61 13.23 6.70 -11.29
C PHE A 61 13.69 6.43 -12.72
N ASP A 62 13.82 7.50 -13.52
CA ASP A 62 14.47 7.46 -14.83
C ASP A 62 15.92 7.92 -14.66
N ASN A 63 16.85 6.96 -14.75
CA ASN A 63 18.27 7.23 -14.56
C ASN A 63 18.90 8.03 -15.71
N GLN A 64 18.35 7.95 -16.92
CA GLN A 64 18.87 8.66 -18.09
C GLN A 64 18.46 10.13 -18.04
N LYS A 65 17.18 10.40 -17.78
CA LYS A 65 16.62 11.76 -17.73
C LYS A 65 16.73 12.41 -16.36
N LYS A 66 17.20 11.65 -15.36
CA LYS A 66 17.34 12.12 -13.98
C LYS A 66 16.02 12.67 -13.43
N ARG A 67 14.94 11.90 -13.65
CA ARG A 67 13.59 12.25 -13.20
C ARG A 67 13.05 11.25 -12.18
N CYS A 68 12.25 11.76 -11.27
CA CYS A 68 11.58 11.01 -10.20
C CYS A 68 10.07 11.20 -10.33
N ARG A 69 9.32 10.10 -10.31
CA ARG A 69 7.86 10.08 -10.17
C ARG A 69 7.51 9.54 -8.79
N TRP A 70 6.78 10.33 -8.03
CA TRP A 70 6.40 10.06 -6.65
C TRP A 70 5.00 10.67 -6.39
N ASN A 71 4.37 10.32 -5.27
CA ASN A 71 2.99 10.67 -4.96
C ASN A 71 2.06 10.33 -6.14
N CYS A 72 2.08 9.05 -6.48
CA CYS A 72 1.42 8.53 -7.66
C CYS A 72 0.01 8.02 -7.34
N LEU A 73 -0.87 8.19 -8.32
CA LEU A 73 -2.18 7.56 -8.36
C LEU A 73 -2.08 6.32 -9.26
N PHE A 74 -2.43 5.16 -8.72
CA PHE A 74 -2.31 3.88 -9.41
C PHE A 74 -3.67 3.32 -9.81
N GLN A 75 -3.71 2.61 -10.93
CA GLN A 75 -4.83 1.78 -11.36
C GLN A 75 -4.33 0.37 -11.60
N TYR A 76 -5.16 -0.64 -11.35
CA TYR A 76 -4.80 -2.02 -11.66
C TYR A 76 -4.73 -2.23 -13.18
N ASP A 77 -3.63 -2.81 -13.63
CA ASP A 77 -3.41 -3.20 -15.02
C ASP A 77 -2.39 -4.35 -15.07
N MET A 78 -2.83 -5.49 -15.61
CA MET A 78 -2.01 -6.71 -15.70
C MET A 78 -0.85 -6.57 -16.70
N ASP A 79 -0.96 -5.65 -17.65
CA ASP A 79 0.00 -5.48 -18.75
C ASP A 79 0.82 -4.19 -18.61
N ALA A 80 0.83 -3.58 -17.42
CA ALA A 80 1.53 -2.33 -17.19
C ALA A 80 3.05 -2.47 -17.41
N VAL A 81 3.57 -1.72 -18.39
CA VAL A 81 5.00 -1.61 -18.66
C VAL A 81 5.40 -0.15 -18.69
N PHE A 82 6.46 0.20 -17.96
CA PHE A 82 6.99 1.56 -17.90
C PHE A 82 8.38 1.66 -18.57
N PRO A 83 8.45 1.73 -19.92
CA PRO A 83 9.72 1.78 -20.60
C PRO A 83 10.54 3.00 -20.17
N GLY A 84 11.81 2.77 -19.80
CA GLY A 84 12.73 3.81 -19.34
C GLY A 84 12.62 4.20 -17.86
N TRP A 85 11.62 3.68 -17.14
CA TRP A 85 11.46 3.91 -15.71
C TRP A 85 11.78 2.66 -14.91
N GLN A 86 12.54 2.82 -13.83
CA GLN A 86 12.78 1.78 -12.86
C GLN A 86 11.80 1.97 -11.70
N CYS A 87 11.00 0.95 -11.40
CA CYS A 87 10.10 0.93 -10.26
C CYS A 87 10.87 0.54 -9.00
N TYR A 88 10.59 1.23 -7.89
CA TYR A 88 11.11 0.93 -6.57
C TYR A 88 9.95 0.88 -5.59
N GLU A 89 9.88 -0.20 -4.83
CA GLU A 89 8.84 -0.45 -3.84
C GLU A 89 9.47 -0.63 -2.47
N MET A 90 8.76 -0.23 -1.41
CA MET A 90 9.19 -0.47 -0.03
C MET A 90 9.46 -1.96 0.21
N GLU A 91 10.52 -2.28 0.95
CA GLU A 91 10.87 -3.66 1.28
C GLU A 91 9.80 -4.32 2.16
N TRP A 92 9.48 -5.57 1.81
CA TRP A 92 8.59 -6.47 2.53
C TRP A 92 9.05 -7.91 2.36
N LYS A 93 8.59 -8.79 3.25
CA LYS A 93 8.87 -10.24 3.22
C LYS A 93 7.64 -11.07 2.86
N THR A 94 6.46 -10.69 3.36
CA THR A 94 5.23 -11.43 3.10
C THR A 94 4.00 -10.52 3.05
N ASN A 95 3.03 -10.87 2.21
CA ASN A 95 1.64 -10.44 2.36
C ASN A 95 1.04 -11.24 3.53
N ALA A 96 1.04 -10.63 4.71
CA ALA A 96 0.54 -11.23 5.93
C ALA A 96 -0.98 -11.42 5.92
N ALA A 97 -1.73 -10.77 5.03
CA ALA A 97 -3.17 -10.95 4.89
C ALA A 97 -3.54 -12.21 4.09
N LEU A 98 -2.64 -12.71 3.24
CA LEU A 98 -2.92 -13.78 2.29
C LEU A 98 -3.54 -15.01 2.98
N ASN A 99 -4.67 -15.46 2.46
CA ASN A 99 -5.50 -16.58 2.91
C ASN A 99 -6.01 -16.46 4.36
N LYS A 100 -6.06 -15.25 4.93
CA LYS A 100 -6.62 -15.02 6.27
C LYS A 100 -8.02 -14.45 6.16
N ARG A 101 -8.99 -15.18 6.72
CA ARG A 101 -10.39 -14.73 6.76
C ARG A 101 -10.53 -13.42 7.53
N PRO A 102 -10.95 -12.32 6.88
CA PRO A 102 -11.20 -11.06 7.57
C PRO A 102 -12.47 -11.12 8.42
N LEU A 103 -12.46 -10.40 9.53
CA LEU A 103 -13.66 -10.00 10.25
C LEU A 103 -14.20 -8.72 9.61
N VAL A 104 -15.52 -8.60 9.50
CA VAL A 104 -16.16 -7.49 8.81
C VAL A 104 -17.35 -6.98 9.61
N SER A 105 -17.75 -5.73 9.37
CA SER A 105 -18.99 -5.19 9.93
C SER A 105 -20.22 -5.95 9.45
N SER A 106 -20.27 -6.26 8.16
CA SER A 106 -21.42 -6.88 7.51
C SER A 106 -21.05 -7.42 6.12
N VAL A 107 -21.95 -8.20 5.50
CA VAL A 107 -21.81 -8.71 4.13
C VAL A 107 -23.07 -8.35 3.34
N TYR A 108 -22.93 -7.74 2.17
CA TYR A 108 -24.06 -7.25 1.37
C TYR A 108 -25.08 -8.35 1.08
N ASN A 109 -26.32 -8.11 1.50
CA ASN A 109 -27.47 -9.03 1.40
C ASN A 109 -27.22 -10.41 2.01
N ASN A 110 -26.27 -10.55 2.94
CA ASN A 110 -25.78 -11.83 3.46
C ASN A 110 -25.38 -12.83 2.35
N ASN A 111 -25.04 -12.34 1.14
CA ASN A 111 -24.67 -13.19 0.01
C ASN A 111 -23.16 -13.43 0.00
N THR A 112 -22.71 -14.40 0.78
CA THR A 112 -21.30 -14.78 0.86
C THR A 112 -20.77 -15.42 -0.42
N SER A 113 -21.63 -15.96 -1.30
CA SER A 113 -21.19 -16.53 -2.57
C SER A 113 -20.59 -15.47 -3.50
N ASN A 114 -21.10 -14.24 -3.44
CA ASN A 114 -20.60 -13.13 -4.26
C ASN A 114 -19.71 -12.17 -3.47
N TRP A 115 -19.92 -12.03 -2.16
CA TRP A 115 -19.36 -10.95 -1.35
C TRP A 115 -18.62 -11.40 -0.07
N SER A 116 -18.13 -12.65 -0.03
CA SER A 116 -17.40 -13.16 1.14
C SER A 116 -16.24 -12.22 1.52
N PRO A 117 -16.00 -12.00 2.82
CA PRO A 117 -14.76 -11.37 3.29
C PRO A 117 -13.49 -12.06 2.79
N ASP A 118 -13.54 -13.37 2.55
CA ASP A 118 -12.39 -14.15 2.09
C ASP A 118 -11.84 -13.65 0.74
N PHE A 119 -12.73 -13.14 -0.13
CA PHE A 119 -12.35 -12.58 -1.43
C PHE A 119 -11.48 -11.32 -1.34
N ALA A 120 -11.39 -10.67 -0.19
CA ALA A 120 -10.48 -9.54 -0.02
C ALA A 120 -9.04 -9.98 0.32
N THR A 121 -8.76 -11.29 0.45
CA THR A 121 -7.45 -11.77 0.93
C THR A 121 -7.03 -13.09 0.29
N ASP A 122 -7.68 -13.49 -0.80
CA ASP A 122 -7.47 -14.80 -1.43
C ASP A 122 -6.32 -14.79 -2.47
N GLY A 123 -5.68 -13.63 -2.69
CA GLY A 123 -4.63 -13.45 -3.68
C GLY A 123 -5.15 -13.28 -5.10
N VAL A 124 -6.46 -13.09 -5.30
CA VAL A 124 -7.09 -12.96 -6.61
C VAL A 124 -7.75 -11.59 -6.75
N ILE A 125 -7.16 -10.73 -7.57
CA ILE A 125 -7.75 -9.43 -7.90
C ILE A 125 -8.88 -9.65 -8.91
N SER A 126 -10.11 -9.76 -8.42
CA SER A 126 -11.28 -9.96 -9.28
C SER A 126 -11.49 -8.76 -10.20
N ILE A 127 -11.52 -9.04 -11.51
CA ILE A 127 -11.92 -8.10 -12.56
C ILE A 127 -13.43 -8.10 -12.83
N GLN A 128 -14.18 -8.96 -12.14
CA GLN A 128 -15.63 -9.07 -12.25
C GLN A 128 -16.31 -8.10 -11.28
N ASP A 129 -17.62 -7.96 -11.40
CA ASP A 129 -18.42 -7.15 -10.47
C ASP A 129 -18.74 -7.89 -9.16
N VAL A 130 -18.39 -9.18 -9.05
CA VAL A 130 -18.55 -10.09 -7.91
C VAL A 130 -17.21 -10.76 -7.54
N GLN A 131 -17.20 -11.60 -6.50
CA GLN A 131 -15.98 -12.21 -5.94
C GLN A 131 -15.01 -11.14 -5.41
N ILE A 132 -15.58 -10.18 -4.69
CA ILE A 132 -14.89 -9.12 -3.96
C ILE A 132 -15.56 -9.00 -2.60
N PHE A 133 -14.91 -8.47 -1.58
CA PHE A 133 -15.63 -8.14 -0.35
C PHE A 133 -16.59 -6.97 -0.61
N HIS A 134 -17.83 -7.05 -0.10
CA HIS A 134 -18.78 -5.95 -0.10
C HIS A 134 -19.61 -5.95 1.19
N SER A 135 -19.56 -4.86 1.95
CA SER A 135 -20.40 -4.67 3.15
C SER A 135 -21.85 -4.33 2.80
N HIS A 136 -22.76 -4.41 3.76
CA HIS A 136 -24.03 -3.70 3.66
C HIS A 136 -23.81 -2.18 3.60
N TRP A 137 -24.89 -1.49 3.25
CA TRP A 137 -25.00 -0.04 3.39
C TRP A 137 -25.15 0.30 4.88
N GLU A 138 -24.16 0.98 5.44
CA GLU A 138 -24.09 1.31 6.86
C GLU A 138 -23.23 2.57 7.09
N PRO A 139 -23.32 3.23 8.26
CA PRO A 139 -22.57 4.47 8.49
C PRO A 139 -21.05 4.28 8.52
N THR A 140 -20.56 3.19 9.09
CA THR A 140 -19.13 2.98 9.36
C THR A 140 -18.65 1.56 9.02
N PRO A 141 -18.78 1.13 7.75
CA PRO A 141 -18.37 -0.20 7.34
C PRO A 141 -16.86 -0.39 7.58
N TRP A 142 -16.49 -1.59 8.01
CA TRP A 142 -15.10 -1.92 8.31
C TRP A 142 -14.75 -3.35 7.94
N ILE A 143 -13.46 -3.56 7.67
CA ILE A 143 -12.81 -4.86 7.51
C ILE A 143 -11.59 -4.91 8.42
N MET A 144 -11.36 -6.04 9.06
CA MET A 144 -10.22 -6.27 9.94
C MET A 144 -9.59 -7.62 9.63
N VAL A 145 -8.28 -7.63 9.44
CA VAL A 145 -7.51 -8.87 9.28
C VAL A 145 -6.77 -9.14 10.59
N ASP A 146 -6.99 -10.32 11.16
CA ASP A 146 -6.14 -10.87 12.23
C ASP A 146 -4.92 -11.53 11.58
N LEU A 147 -3.73 -10.96 11.78
CA LEU A 147 -2.47 -11.46 11.23
C LEU A 147 -1.97 -12.72 11.95
N VAL A 148 -2.67 -13.21 12.98
CA VAL A 148 -2.35 -14.34 13.87
C VAL A 148 -1.16 -14.07 14.79
N ASN A 149 -0.14 -13.38 14.29
CA ASN A 149 1.04 -12.99 15.05
C ASN A 149 1.24 -11.48 15.02
N MET A 150 1.79 -10.95 16.10
CA MET A 150 2.35 -9.61 16.14
C MET A 150 3.37 -9.43 15.02
N SER A 151 3.08 -8.52 14.09
CA SER A 151 3.85 -8.33 12.86
C SER A 151 4.25 -6.88 12.70
N LYS A 152 5.46 -6.65 12.17
CA LYS A 152 5.91 -5.32 11.80
C LYS A 152 5.46 -5.02 10.38
N ILE A 153 4.51 -4.12 10.23
CA ILE A 153 3.83 -3.78 8.98
C ILE A 153 4.62 -2.69 8.26
N SER A 154 4.93 -2.92 6.99
CA SER A 154 5.55 -1.92 6.11
C SER A 154 4.50 -1.00 5.49
N PHE A 155 3.47 -1.58 4.88
CA PHE A 155 2.39 -0.84 4.22
C PHE A 155 1.17 -1.73 3.98
N VAL A 156 0.06 -1.09 3.63
CA VAL A 156 -1.18 -1.74 3.19
C VAL A 156 -1.46 -1.34 1.75
N ARG A 157 -1.89 -2.29 0.93
CA ARG A 157 -2.35 -2.07 -0.44
C ARG A 157 -3.79 -2.54 -0.58
N VAL A 158 -4.62 -1.70 -1.17
CA VAL A 158 -6.03 -1.98 -1.43
C VAL A 158 -6.30 -1.87 -2.91
N PHE A 159 -6.78 -2.95 -3.51
CA PHE A 159 -7.33 -2.95 -4.86
C PHE A 159 -8.81 -2.62 -4.76
N VAL A 160 -9.18 -1.44 -5.25
CA VAL A 160 -10.56 -0.97 -5.27
C VAL A 160 -11.31 -1.65 -6.41
N ARG A 161 -12.61 -1.91 -6.21
CA ARG A 161 -13.53 -2.48 -7.20
C ARG A 161 -13.33 -1.86 -8.60
N ILE A 162 -13.20 -2.72 -9.62
CA ILE A 162 -12.73 -2.33 -10.96
C ILE A 162 -13.85 -1.79 -11.87
N ASP A 163 -15.01 -2.42 -11.89
CA ASP A 163 -16.10 -2.11 -12.84
C ASP A 163 -16.79 -0.76 -12.53
N THR A 164 -17.18 -0.54 -11.27
CA THR A 164 -17.87 0.68 -10.83
C THR A 164 -17.79 0.87 -9.32
N GLY A 165 -18.28 2.00 -8.83
CA GLY A 165 -18.46 2.19 -7.39
C GLY A 165 -17.18 2.44 -6.60
N GLY A 166 -16.02 2.63 -7.25
CA GLY A 166 -14.76 2.93 -6.56
C GLY A 166 -14.84 4.15 -5.65
N LYS A 167 -15.71 5.12 -5.98
CA LYS A 167 -15.99 6.30 -5.16
C LYS A 167 -16.48 6.00 -3.73
N ARG A 168 -16.96 4.77 -3.49
CA ARG A 168 -17.39 4.30 -2.16
C ARG A 168 -16.22 4.06 -1.22
N PHE A 169 -15.01 3.88 -1.75
CA PHE A 169 -13.78 3.89 -0.95
C PHE A 169 -13.34 5.33 -0.73
N HIS A 170 -13.73 5.92 0.40
CA HIS A 170 -13.43 7.30 0.79
C HIS A 170 -13.34 7.43 2.32
N ASP A 171 -12.64 8.45 2.79
CA ASP A 171 -12.48 8.78 4.22
C ASP A 171 -12.14 7.56 5.11
N VAL A 172 -11.20 6.74 4.61
CA VAL A 172 -10.82 5.46 5.22
C VAL A 172 -9.67 5.67 6.19
N ILE A 173 -9.91 5.36 7.46
CA ILE A 173 -8.85 5.26 8.46
C ILE A 173 -8.23 3.86 8.40
N TYR A 174 -6.90 3.82 8.48
CA TYR A 174 -6.11 2.60 8.61
C TYR A 174 -5.58 2.52 10.03
N GLU A 175 -5.98 1.48 10.74
CA GLU A 175 -5.76 1.32 12.17
C GLU A 175 -5.05 0.00 12.46
N ILE A 176 -4.23 -0.02 13.52
CA ILE A 176 -3.53 -1.20 14.00
C ILE A 176 -3.87 -1.45 15.48
N SER A 177 -3.88 -2.72 15.90
CA SER A 177 -4.15 -3.11 17.29
C SER A 177 -3.41 -4.39 17.69
N ASN A 178 -3.21 -4.56 19.00
CA ASN A 178 -2.61 -5.76 19.62
C ASN A 178 -3.64 -6.61 20.36
N ASN A 179 -4.86 -6.12 20.59
CA ASN A 179 -5.82 -6.73 21.52
C ASN A 179 -7.29 -6.51 21.12
N THR A 180 -7.57 -6.04 19.90
CA THR A 180 -8.91 -5.70 19.35
C THR A 180 -9.71 -4.65 20.12
N SER A 181 -9.16 -4.09 21.20
CA SER A 181 -9.85 -3.15 22.10
C SER A 181 -9.39 -1.71 21.87
N THR A 182 -8.09 -1.52 21.65
CA THR A 182 -7.48 -0.21 21.39
C THR A 182 -6.87 -0.20 20.00
N TYR A 183 -7.29 0.76 19.18
CA TYR A 183 -6.82 0.93 17.81
C TYR A 183 -6.06 2.24 17.69
N GLU A 184 -4.89 2.18 17.08
CA GLU A 184 -4.09 3.35 16.76
C GLU A 184 -4.08 3.56 15.26
N GLN A 185 -4.38 4.79 14.83
CA GLN A 185 -4.36 5.16 13.43
C GLN A 185 -2.92 5.32 12.93
N PHE A 186 -2.56 4.62 11.85
CA PHE A 186 -1.27 4.80 11.17
C PHE A 186 -1.42 5.45 9.79
N GLY A 187 -2.64 5.49 9.24
CA GLY A 187 -2.89 6.03 7.90
C GLY A 187 -4.31 6.56 7.71
N PHE A 188 -4.47 7.38 6.67
CA PHE A 188 -5.76 7.92 6.25
C PHE A 188 -5.78 8.09 4.74
N PHE A 189 -6.85 7.61 4.11
CA PHE A 189 -7.14 7.86 2.72
C PHE A 189 -8.37 8.74 2.62
N ARG A 190 -8.19 9.98 2.14
CA ARG A 190 -9.29 10.94 1.98
C ARG A 190 -10.27 10.49 0.88
N GLY A 191 -9.75 10.05 -0.27
CA GLY A 191 -10.56 9.70 -1.43
C GLY A 191 -11.40 10.87 -1.97
N PRO A 192 -12.49 10.57 -2.71
CA PRO A 192 -12.92 9.22 -3.11
C PRO A 192 -11.92 8.55 -4.08
N ALA A 193 -11.88 7.23 -4.06
CA ALA A 193 -11.11 6.48 -5.05
C ALA A 193 -11.79 6.46 -6.43
N VAL A 194 -11.01 6.22 -7.47
CA VAL A 194 -11.50 5.87 -8.82
C VAL A 194 -11.71 4.35 -8.90
N SER A 195 -12.65 3.87 -9.71
CA SER A 195 -12.81 2.43 -9.92
C SER A 195 -11.51 1.82 -10.48
N GLY A 196 -11.12 0.68 -9.92
CA GLY A 196 -9.87 -0.01 -10.23
C GLY A 196 -8.61 0.65 -9.67
N GLN A 197 -8.74 1.71 -8.86
CA GLN A 197 -7.59 2.34 -8.22
C GLN A 197 -6.89 1.36 -7.27
N VAL A 198 -5.56 1.43 -7.24
CA VAL A 198 -4.75 0.77 -6.21
C VAL A 198 -4.31 1.83 -5.20
N VAL A 199 -4.76 1.67 -3.95
CA VAL A 199 -4.46 2.59 -2.85
C VAL A 199 -3.36 1.97 -1.99
N GLU A 200 -2.25 2.68 -1.85
CA GLU A 200 -1.13 2.25 -1.02
C GLU A 200 -0.97 3.22 0.17
N ILE A 201 -0.90 2.67 1.38
CA ILE A 201 -0.71 3.45 2.60
C ILE A 201 0.52 2.92 3.35
N CYS A 202 1.57 3.73 3.37
CA CYS A 202 2.78 3.45 4.14
C CYS A 202 2.49 3.46 5.64
N CYS A 203 2.89 2.38 6.31
CA CYS A 203 2.85 2.27 7.76
C CYS A 203 4.16 2.87 8.31
N GLY A 204 4.08 4.10 8.85
CA GLY A 204 5.24 4.82 9.37
C GLY A 204 5.47 4.60 10.86
N SER A 205 4.42 4.81 11.64
CA SER A 205 4.31 4.56 13.08
C SER A 205 2.86 4.85 13.48
N PRO A 206 2.24 4.07 14.37
CA PRO A 206 2.70 2.76 14.86
C PRO A 206 2.75 1.73 13.73
N ASP A 207 3.71 0.79 13.80
CA ASP A 207 3.96 -0.21 12.75
C ASP A 207 3.99 -1.65 13.26
N LEU A 208 3.71 -1.89 14.55
CA LEU A 208 3.73 -3.21 15.18
C LEU A 208 2.34 -3.56 15.71
N GLY A 209 1.76 -4.65 15.21
CA GLY A 209 0.47 -5.14 15.70
C GLY A 209 0.00 -6.44 15.08
N GLN A 210 -1.09 -6.98 15.61
CA GLN A 210 -1.71 -8.23 15.17
C GLN A 210 -2.95 -7.98 14.30
N TYR A 211 -3.70 -6.91 14.57
CA TYR A 211 -4.93 -6.61 13.85
C TYR A 211 -4.75 -5.37 13.01
N VAL A 212 -5.15 -5.43 11.76
CA VAL A 212 -5.22 -4.26 10.86
C VAL A 212 -6.66 -4.04 10.47
N ARG A 213 -7.18 -2.84 10.71
CA ARG A 213 -8.55 -2.47 10.39
C ARG A 213 -8.59 -1.29 9.43
N LEU A 214 -9.43 -1.41 8.40
CA LEU A 214 -9.82 -0.32 7.52
C LEU A 214 -11.28 0.03 7.83
N ARG A 215 -11.59 1.32 7.95
CA ARG A 215 -12.93 1.78 8.30
C ARG A 215 -13.27 3.10 7.61
N VAL A 216 -14.43 3.15 6.95
CA VAL A 216 -14.99 4.41 6.43
C VAL A 216 -15.54 5.20 7.61
N THR A 217 -15.26 6.50 7.65
CA THR A 217 -15.54 7.33 8.83
C THR A 217 -16.48 8.50 8.60
N GLN A 218 -16.79 8.82 7.35
CA GLN A 218 -17.67 9.94 7.00
C GLN A 218 -18.84 9.45 6.15
N GLY A 219 -20.00 10.10 6.30
CA GLY A 219 -21.24 9.70 5.63
C GLY A 219 -22.11 8.78 6.49
N SER A 220 -23.37 8.63 6.08
CA SER A 220 -24.38 7.82 6.80
C SER A 220 -24.84 6.57 6.04
N ASP A 221 -24.54 6.51 4.74
CA ASP A 221 -24.97 5.46 3.82
C ASP A 221 -23.78 4.99 2.99
N ASN A 222 -22.83 4.34 3.66
CA ASN A 222 -21.57 3.91 3.07
C ASN A 222 -21.59 2.41 2.80
N SER A 223 -20.81 1.96 1.82
CA SER A 223 -20.48 0.54 1.68
C SER A 223 -19.00 0.39 1.37
N LEU A 224 -18.36 -0.57 2.02
CA LEU A 224 -16.97 -0.90 1.75
C LEU A 224 -16.91 -2.03 0.74
N ASN A 225 -16.27 -1.80 -0.40
CA ASN A 225 -15.99 -2.82 -1.40
C ASN A 225 -14.50 -2.85 -1.71
N ILE A 226 -13.92 -4.05 -1.62
CA ILE A 226 -12.48 -4.27 -1.76
C ILE A 226 -12.30 -5.50 -2.61
N ALA A 227 -11.60 -5.34 -3.74
CA ALA A 227 -11.28 -6.44 -4.63
C ALA A 227 -10.13 -7.28 -4.10
N GLU A 228 -9.15 -6.67 -3.44
CA GLU A 228 -8.08 -7.36 -2.71
C GLU A 228 -7.45 -6.41 -1.68
N LEU A 229 -7.09 -6.94 -0.52
CA LEU A 229 -6.43 -6.27 0.60
C LEU A 229 -5.15 -7.01 0.93
N GLU A 230 -4.03 -6.36 0.67
CA GLU A 230 -2.70 -6.88 0.99
C GLU A 230 -2.10 -6.11 2.17
N ILE A 231 -1.51 -6.83 3.11
CA ILE A 231 -0.84 -6.25 4.28
C ILE A 231 0.60 -6.76 4.28
N PHE A 232 1.54 -5.88 3.95
CA PHE A 232 2.94 -6.26 3.80
C PHE A 232 3.71 -6.07 5.10
N SER A 233 4.45 -7.10 5.50
CA SER A 233 5.27 -7.10 6.73
C SER A 233 6.72 -7.50 6.47
N VAL A 234 7.62 -7.11 7.38
CA VAL A 234 9.08 -7.38 7.35
C VAL A 234 9.55 -8.26 8.50
#